data_AF-A0AAD4X6R0-F1
#
_entry.id   AF-A0AAD4X6R0-F1
#
_cell.length_a   1.000
_cell.length_b   1.000
_cell.length_c   1.000
_cell.angle_alpha   90.00
_cell.angle_beta   90.00
_cell.angle_gamma   90.00
#
_symmetry.space_group_name_H-M   'P 1'
#
loop_
_entity.id
_entity.type
_entity.pdbx_description
1 polymer ?
#
loop_
_entity_poly.entity_id
_entity_poly.type
_entity_poly.pdbx_seq_one_letter_code
_entity_poly.pdbx_strand_id
1 'polypeptide(L)'
;MEAVVDGNINGSLESVSKEKHAMHNKGKEDSSVSKENKKAESSNRIAEEVSEQQPEPVVHFVADPDFYDFDGDKGEECFASDQMWAIYDDTDGMPRFYAWINKVYLPFKVDVTWLEFIAGDIDETAWKRSGLPVSCGKFKYEKTDTIEDIGTFSHKIFQKRSVNKSYNIYPQKGETWALYKNWNLKWSSDPDNHREYEYEFVVVLSDYSKQSGILVSHLVKLKGFVCLFKPTQKNGMASFQIPSNEMLRFSHMVPSFRTNGKEREDVPEGYFELDTCSLPSNLEEMSETVDGKASYAKEEKNS
;
A
#
# COMPACT_ATOMS: atom_id res chain seq x y z
N MET A 1 -19.78 -54.70 29.91
CA MET A 1 -20.54 -53.60 29.31
C MET A 1 -19.49 -52.69 28.68
N GLU A 2 -18.95 -53.01 27.50
CA GLU A 2 -19.55 -52.88 26.15
C GLU A 2 -20.23 -51.50 25.98
N ALA A 3 -19.93 -50.67 24.97
CA ALA A 3 -19.52 -50.97 23.61
C ALA A 3 -18.61 -49.90 22.96
N VAL A 4 -17.88 -50.37 21.95
CA VAL A 4 -17.10 -49.67 20.91
C VAL A 4 -18.04 -49.01 19.90
N VAL A 5 -17.70 -47.83 19.39
CA VAL A 5 -18.16 -47.35 18.07
C VAL A 5 -17.05 -46.57 17.36
N ASP A 6 -16.59 -47.14 16.25
CA ASP A 6 -15.74 -46.54 15.23
C ASP A 6 -16.47 -45.44 14.44
N GLY A 7 -15.73 -44.42 14.00
CA GLY A 7 -16.27 -43.35 13.15
C GLY A 7 -15.16 -42.62 12.40
N ASN A 8 -14.64 -43.26 11.37
CA ASN A 8 -13.67 -42.75 10.41
C ASN A 8 -14.39 -41.89 9.36
N ILE A 9 -14.01 -40.61 9.15
CA ILE A 9 -14.39 -39.85 7.94
C ILE A 9 -13.19 -39.04 7.44
N ASN A 10 -12.61 -39.55 6.36
CA ASN A 10 -11.74 -38.84 5.43
C ASN A 10 -12.53 -37.73 4.71
N GLY A 11 -11.88 -36.57 4.50
CA GLY A 11 -12.39 -35.51 3.65
C GLY A 11 -11.27 -34.63 3.13
N SER A 12 -10.49 -35.17 2.19
CA SER A 12 -9.56 -34.44 1.33
C SER A 12 -10.32 -33.42 0.48
N LEU A 13 -9.85 -32.19 0.40
CA LEU A 13 -10.22 -31.26 -0.68
C LEU A 13 -8.94 -30.77 -1.35
N GLU A 14 -8.66 -31.43 -2.46
CA GLU A 14 -7.62 -31.11 -3.42
C GLU A 14 -7.90 -29.78 -4.13
N SER A 15 -6.80 -29.07 -4.36
CA SER A 15 -6.59 -28.01 -5.32
C SER A 15 -7.03 -28.39 -6.73
N VAL A 16 -7.74 -27.50 -7.42
CA VAL A 16 -7.94 -27.59 -8.88
C VAL A 16 -7.34 -26.36 -9.56
N SER A 17 -6.12 -26.56 -10.05
CA SER A 17 -5.46 -25.76 -11.08
C SER A 17 -6.18 -25.95 -12.42
N LYS A 18 -6.50 -24.87 -13.14
CA LYS A 18 -6.98 -24.93 -14.52
C LYS A 18 -5.90 -24.42 -15.46
N GLU A 19 -5.15 -25.34 -16.06
CA GLU A 19 -4.44 -25.09 -17.32
C GLU A 19 -5.31 -25.58 -18.48
N LYS A 20 -5.48 -24.73 -19.50
CA LYS A 20 -6.09 -25.09 -20.79
C LYS A 20 -4.99 -25.13 -21.84
N HIS A 21 -4.67 -26.32 -22.33
CA HIS A 21 -4.01 -26.51 -23.61
C HIS A 21 -4.98 -27.14 -24.60
N ALA A 22 -5.19 -26.47 -25.74
CA ALA A 22 -5.88 -27.00 -26.89
C ALA A 22 -4.85 -27.36 -27.96
N MET A 23 -4.94 -28.56 -28.56
CA MET A 23 -4.40 -28.80 -29.89
C MET A 23 -5.11 -29.96 -30.60
N HIS A 24 -5.78 -29.55 -31.69
CA HIS A 24 -5.79 -30.12 -33.03
C HIS A 24 -6.39 -31.51 -33.35
N ASN A 25 -7.16 -31.48 -34.43
CA ASN A 25 -8.08 -32.48 -34.97
C ASN A 25 -7.44 -33.23 -36.17
N LYS A 26 -7.85 -34.47 -36.46
CA LYS A 26 -7.69 -35.18 -37.75
C LYS A 26 -8.68 -36.35 -37.82
N GLY A 27 -9.76 -36.26 -38.63
CA GLY A 27 -9.97 -37.04 -39.88
C GLY A 27 -10.59 -38.44 -39.62
N LYS A 28 -11.54 -39.02 -40.37
CA LYS A 28 -12.14 -38.82 -41.70
C LYS A 28 -13.34 -39.81 -41.84
N GLU A 29 -14.35 -39.46 -42.68
CA GLU A 29 -15.22 -40.29 -43.59
C GLU A 29 -15.83 -41.64 -43.10
N ASP A 30 -17.10 -42.03 -43.31
CA ASP A 30 -17.94 -42.13 -44.53
C ASP A 30 -19.44 -42.36 -44.15
N SER A 31 -20.41 -41.66 -44.76
CA SER A 31 -21.32 -42.06 -45.87
C SER A 31 -22.53 -42.98 -45.53
N SER A 32 -23.78 -42.46 -45.71
CA SER A 32 -24.86 -43.04 -46.55
C SER A 32 -26.27 -42.42 -46.30
N VAL A 33 -26.81 -41.67 -47.29
CA VAL A 33 -28.16 -41.75 -47.97
C VAL A 33 -29.40 -42.14 -47.10
N SER A 34 -30.61 -41.53 -47.07
CA SER A 34 -31.38 -40.57 -47.91
C SER A 34 -32.70 -40.08 -47.24
N LYS A 35 -33.12 -38.85 -47.61
CA LYS A 35 -34.49 -38.30 -47.85
C LYS A 35 -35.56 -38.28 -46.74
N GLU A 36 -35.99 -37.07 -46.33
CA GLU A 36 -37.26 -36.46 -46.79
C GLU A 36 -37.41 -34.99 -46.34
N ASN A 37 -37.95 -34.15 -47.23
CA ASN A 37 -38.16 -32.71 -47.08
C ASN A 37 -39.44 -32.39 -46.32
N LYS A 38 -39.38 -31.50 -45.31
CA LYS A 38 -40.47 -30.54 -45.02
C LYS A 38 -39.91 -29.16 -44.64
N LYS A 39 -40.42 -28.16 -45.35
CA LYS A 39 -40.10 -26.74 -45.35
C LYS A 39 -40.71 -26.04 -44.13
N ALA A 40 -39.93 -25.23 -43.42
CA ALA A 40 -40.42 -24.18 -42.54
C ALA A 40 -39.44 -22.99 -42.57
N GLU A 41 -40.00 -21.80 -42.73
CA GLU A 41 -39.31 -20.53 -42.93
C GLU A 41 -38.74 -19.95 -41.62
N SER A 42 -37.65 -19.20 -41.75
CA SER A 42 -37.52 -17.81 -41.27
C SER A 42 -36.28 -17.51 -40.40
N SER A 43 -35.57 -16.47 -40.86
CA SER A 43 -34.62 -15.58 -40.16
C SER A 43 -33.23 -16.11 -39.76
N ASN A 44 -32.27 -15.93 -40.67
CA ASN A 44 -30.85 -15.81 -40.32
C ASN A 44 -30.63 -14.49 -39.56
N ARG A 45 -30.26 -14.55 -38.29
CA ARG A 45 -29.64 -13.44 -37.56
C ARG A 45 -28.13 -13.67 -37.53
N ILE A 46 -27.40 -12.68 -38.05
CA ILE A 46 -25.95 -12.57 -38.01
C ILE A 46 -25.54 -12.49 -36.53
N ALA A 47 -24.72 -13.43 -36.08
CA ALA A 47 -24.07 -13.33 -34.77
C ALA A 47 -22.82 -12.45 -34.96
N GLU A 48 -22.87 -11.23 -34.43
CA GLU A 48 -21.69 -10.40 -34.25
C GLU A 48 -20.84 -11.01 -33.14
N GLU A 49 -19.67 -11.54 -33.52
CA GLU A 49 -18.59 -11.87 -32.58
C GLU A 49 -18.09 -10.56 -31.96
N VAL A 50 -18.55 -10.25 -30.76
CA VAL A 50 -17.97 -9.19 -29.93
C VAL A 50 -16.65 -9.73 -29.39
N SER A 51 -15.56 -9.32 -30.04
CA SER A 51 -14.20 -9.45 -29.54
C SER A 51 -14.08 -8.72 -28.20
N GLU A 52 -13.97 -9.47 -27.10
CA GLU A 52 -13.59 -8.94 -25.79
C GLU A 52 -12.18 -8.33 -25.89
N GLN A 53 -12.12 -7.02 -26.11
CA GLN A 53 -10.88 -6.26 -25.99
C GLN A 53 -10.52 -6.20 -24.50
N GLN A 54 -9.37 -6.78 -24.16
CA GLN A 54 -8.74 -6.58 -22.86
C GLN A 54 -8.57 -5.07 -22.65
N PRO A 55 -8.96 -4.52 -21.48
CA PRO A 55 -8.77 -3.10 -21.22
C PRO A 55 -7.28 -2.77 -21.28
N GLU A 56 -6.93 -1.74 -22.05
CA GLU A 56 -5.56 -1.24 -22.10
C GLU A 56 -5.12 -0.79 -20.70
N PRO A 57 -3.83 -0.97 -20.35
CA PRO A 57 -3.32 -0.59 -19.04
C PRO A 57 -3.57 0.90 -18.81
N VAL A 58 -4.30 1.22 -17.73
CA VAL A 58 -4.51 2.61 -17.30
C VAL A 58 -3.16 3.16 -16.86
N VAL A 59 -2.57 4.01 -17.71
CA VAL A 59 -1.37 4.76 -17.36
C VAL A 59 -1.76 5.83 -16.35
N HIS A 60 -1.54 5.55 -15.06
CA HIS A 60 -1.64 6.56 -14.02
C HIS A 60 -0.45 7.50 -14.15
N PHE A 61 -0.69 8.72 -14.64
CA PHE A 61 0.30 9.79 -14.64
C PHE A 61 0.47 10.29 -13.21
N VAL A 62 1.54 9.84 -12.56
CA VAL A 62 2.00 10.41 -11.30
C VAL A 62 2.85 11.64 -11.62
N ALA A 63 2.57 12.76 -10.94
CA ALA A 63 3.37 13.97 -11.13
C ALA A 63 4.71 13.82 -10.44
N ASP A 64 5.78 14.26 -11.08
CA ASP A 64 7.11 14.26 -10.49
C ASP A 64 7.17 15.26 -9.31
N PRO A 65 7.85 14.92 -8.21
CA PRO A 65 8.14 15.86 -7.13
C PRO A 65 8.92 17.09 -7.61
N ASP A 66 8.83 18.18 -6.85
CA ASP A 66 9.47 19.45 -7.17
C ASP A 66 11.00 19.44 -6.91
N PHE A 67 11.50 18.69 -5.91
CA PHE A 67 12.89 18.79 -5.44
C PHE A 67 13.68 17.48 -5.39
N TYR A 68 13.05 16.36 -5.05
CA TYR A 68 13.72 15.08 -4.80
C TYR A 68 13.29 13.99 -5.78
N ASP A 69 14.27 13.25 -6.28
CA ASP A 69 14.06 12.09 -7.16
C ASP A 69 13.94 10.80 -6.33
N PHE A 70 12.69 10.39 -6.05
CA PHE A 70 12.42 9.13 -5.35
C PHE A 70 12.59 7.89 -6.26
N ASP A 71 12.68 8.04 -7.58
CA ASP A 71 12.93 6.92 -8.49
C ASP A 71 14.38 6.45 -8.39
N GLY A 72 15.31 7.39 -8.15
CA GLY A 72 16.72 7.10 -7.88
C GLY A 72 16.93 6.17 -6.67
N ASP A 73 16.03 6.17 -5.68
CA ASP A 73 16.14 5.31 -4.50
C ASP A 73 15.62 3.87 -4.75
N LYS A 74 15.01 3.62 -5.90
CA LYS A 74 14.45 2.32 -6.31
C LYS A 74 14.98 1.82 -7.66
N GLY A 75 16.16 2.30 -8.08
CA GLY A 75 16.91 1.72 -9.21
C GLY A 75 17.38 0.29 -8.95
N GLU A 76 17.68 -0.48 -10.00
CA GLU A 76 18.11 -1.90 -9.90
C GLU A 76 19.31 -2.07 -8.95
N GLU A 77 20.21 -1.08 -8.92
CA GLU A 77 21.41 -1.02 -8.09
C GLU A 77 21.14 -0.88 -6.59
N CYS A 78 19.94 -0.42 -6.19
CA CYS A 78 19.57 -0.25 -4.78
C CYS A 78 19.22 -1.59 -4.10
N PHE A 79 18.89 -2.60 -4.90
CA PHE A 79 18.44 -3.91 -4.42
C PHE A 79 19.62 -4.79 -4.01
N ALA A 80 19.54 -5.34 -2.80
CA ALA A 80 20.47 -6.38 -2.34
C ALA A 80 19.75 -7.42 -1.48
N SER A 81 20.34 -8.61 -1.39
CA SER A 81 19.93 -9.63 -0.41
C SER A 81 19.92 -9.07 1.01
N ASP A 82 19.08 -9.66 1.85
CA ASP A 82 18.93 -9.34 3.26
C ASP A 82 18.40 -7.93 3.55
N GLN A 83 17.59 -7.41 2.63
CA GLN A 83 16.85 -6.16 2.78
C GLN A 83 15.35 -6.43 2.93
N MET A 84 14.66 -5.51 3.59
CA MET A 84 13.19 -5.49 3.63
C MET A 84 12.69 -4.29 2.84
N TRP A 85 11.65 -4.50 2.05
CA TRP A 85 11.05 -3.48 1.20
C TRP A 85 9.54 -3.41 1.39
N ALA A 86 9.01 -2.20 1.27
CA ALA A 86 7.60 -1.94 1.06
C ALA A 86 7.24 -2.14 -0.41
N ILE A 87 6.09 -2.75 -0.63
CA ILE A 87 5.54 -3.08 -1.94
C ILE A 87 4.11 -2.56 -2.00
N TYR A 88 3.74 -2.00 -3.16
CA TYR A 88 2.40 -1.51 -3.42
C TYR A 88 1.39 -2.66 -3.37
N ASP A 89 0.27 -2.43 -2.68
CA ASP A 89 -0.83 -3.40 -2.63
C ASP A 89 -1.76 -3.29 -3.83
N ASP A 90 -2.66 -4.26 -3.94
CA ASP A 90 -3.65 -4.39 -5.01
C ASP A 90 -4.98 -3.69 -4.70
N THR A 91 -5.09 -2.99 -3.56
CA THR A 91 -6.35 -2.38 -3.13
C THR A 91 -6.51 -0.98 -3.70
N ASP A 92 -5.57 -0.08 -3.39
CA ASP A 92 -5.53 1.30 -3.90
C ASP A 92 -4.09 1.72 -4.25
N GLY A 93 -3.19 0.74 -4.40
CA GLY A 93 -1.83 0.99 -4.87
C GLY A 93 -0.93 1.65 -3.84
N MET A 94 -1.21 1.51 -2.54
CA MET A 94 -0.40 2.09 -1.46
C MET A 94 0.62 1.07 -0.93
N PRO A 95 1.80 1.51 -0.43
CA PRO A 95 2.90 0.62 -0.07
C PRO A 95 2.70 -0.04 1.30
N ARG A 96 1.78 -1.02 1.37
CA ARG A 96 1.39 -1.70 2.62
C ARG A 96 1.91 -3.12 2.75
N PHE A 97 2.32 -3.74 1.65
CA PHE A 97 2.91 -5.08 1.70
C PHE A 97 4.40 -4.99 2.01
N TYR A 98 4.91 -6.04 2.65
CA TYR A 98 6.32 -6.12 3.01
C TYR A 98 6.91 -7.43 2.54
N ALA A 99 8.12 -7.35 2.00
CA ALA A 99 8.86 -8.53 1.58
C ALA A 99 10.35 -8.42 1.95
N TRP A 100 10.92 -9.58 2.25
CA TRP A 100 12.36 -9.74 2.47
C TRP A 100 13.02 -10.21 1.18
N ILE A 101 14.05 -9.50 0.72
CA ILE A 101 14.82 -9.89 -0.45
C ILE A 101 15.76 -11.03 -0.08
N ASN A 102 15.49 -12.21 -0.63
CA ASN A 102 16.37 -13.36 -0.49
C ASN A 102 17.56 -13.24 -1.45
N LYS A 103 17.28 -12.88 -2.71
CA LYS A 103 18.29 -12.83 -3.77
C LYS A 103 17.89 -11.90 -4.91
N VAL A 104 18.88 -11.25 -5.51
CA VAL A 104 18.75 -10.36 -6.66
C VAL A 104 19.50 -10.97 -7.85
N TYR A 105 18.96 -10.84 -9.06
CA TYR A 105 19.49 -11.37 -10.31
C TYR A 105 19.54 -10.29 -11.40
N LEU A 106 20.30 -10.59 -12.47
CA LEU A 106 20.34 -9.81 -13.70
C LEU A 106 20.02 -10.73 -14.91
N PRO A 107 19.12 -10.36 -15.85
CA PRO A 107 18.26 -9.16 -15.84
C PRO A 107 17.37 -9.09 -14.59
N PHE A 108 16.88 -7.88 -14.25
CA PHE A 108 16.27 -7.63 -12.93
C PHE A 108 15.19 -8.66 -12.60
N LYS A 109 15.42 -9.29 -11.46
CA LYS A 109 14.55 -10.29 -10.88
C LYS A 109 14.95 -10.45 -9.43
N VAL A 110 13.97 -10.55 -8.55
CA VAL A 110 14.21 -10.69 -7.11
C VAL A 110 13.37 -11.81 -6.53
N ASP A 111 14.04 -12.76 -5.88
CA ASP A 111 13.37 -13.75 -5.06
C ASP A 111 13.11 -13.13 -3.69
N VAL A 112 11.85 -13.12 -3.29
CA VAL A 112 11.38 -12.48 -2.06
C VAL A 112 10.67 -13.47 -1.15
N THR A 113 10.63 -13.16 0.14
CA THR A 113 9.75 -13.81 1.10
C THR A 113 8.76 -12.78 1.63
N TRP A 114 7.47 -12.96 1.34
CA TRP A 114 6.41 -12.09 1.83
C TRP A 114 6.26 -12.18 3.34
N LEU A 115 5.88 -11.06 3.94
CA LEU A 115 5.59 -10.94 5.37
C LEU A 115 4.08 -10.86 5.61
N GLU A 116 3.58 -11.73 6.47
CA GLU A 116 2.19 -11.76 6.89
C GLU A 116 2.05 -11.18 8.31
N PHE A 117 1.04 -10.32 8.48
CA PHE A 117 0.68 -9.73 9.77
C PHE A 117 0.23 -10.80 10.79
N ILE A 118 0.68 -10.65 12.03
CA ILE A 118 0.34 -11.50 13.17
C ILE A 118 -0.52 -10.70 14.14
N ALA A 119 -1.82 -10.98 14.15
CA ALA A 119 -2.74 -10.42 15.12
C ALA A 119 -2.38 -10.87 16.55
N GLY A 120 -2.33 -9.92 17.47
CA GLY A 120 -2.05 -10.10 18.90
C GLY A 120 -3.31 -10.13 19.78
N ASP A 121 -4.44 -9.62 19.29
CA ASP A 121 -5.70 -9.58 20.01
C ASP A 121 -6.93 -9.84 19.10
N ILE A 122 -8.13 -9.73 19.69
CA ILE A 122 -9.39 -10.03 19.00
C ILE A 122 -9.75 -9.00 17.93
N ASP A 123 -9.40 -7.73 18.15
CA ASP A 123 -9.71 -6.63 17.24
C ASP A 123 -8.79 -6.70 16.02
N GLU A 124 -7.48 -6.94 16.23
CA GLU A 124 -6.52 -7.22 15.16
C GLU A 124 -6.88 -8.50 14.38
N THR A 125 -7.41 -9.52 15.07
CA THR A 125 -7.86 -10.77 14.42
C THR A 125 -9.08 -10.51 13.54
N ALA A 126 -10.05 -9.72 14.02
CA ALA A 126 -11.22 -9.33 13.23
C ALA A 126 -10.80 -8.50 12.02
N TRP A 127 -9.95 -7.48 12.22
CA TRP A 127 -9.40 -6.64 11.15
C TRP A 127 -8.75 -7.47 10.04
N LYS A 128 -7.86 -8.39 10.41
CA LYS A 128 -7.18 -9.28 9.47
C LYS A 128 -8.15 -10.19 8.72
N ARG A 129 -9.13 -10.80 9.41
CA ARG A 129 -10.12 -11.69 8.79
C ARG A 129 -11.03 -10.97 7.81
N SER A 130 -11.29 -9.69 8.04
CA SER A 130 -12.07 -8.84 7.14
C SER A 130 -11.28 -8.36 5.92
N GLY A 131 -10.01 -8.77 5.80
CA GLY A 131 -9.15 -8.40 4.67
C GLY A 131 -8.88 -6.91 4.59
N LEU A 132 -8.83 -6.23 5.74
CA LEU A 132 -8.45 -4.82 5.80
C LEU A 132 -6.91 -4.71 5.81
N PRO A 133 -6.31 -3.72 5.11
CA PRO A 133 -4.86 -3.61 5.00
C PRO A 133 -4.18 -3.33 6.34
N VAL A 134 -2.96 -3.84 6.51
CA VAL A 134 -2.15 -3.65 7.71
C VAL A 134 -0.69 -3.42 7.34
N SER A 135 -0.14 -2.29 7.78
CA SER A 135 1.27 -1.91 7.57
C SER A 135 2.04 -1.73 8.88
N CYS A 136 1.36 -1.77 10.03
CA CYS A 136 1.94 -1.52 11.34
C CYS A 136 1.67 -2.71 12.28
N GLY A 137 2.71 -3.21 12.92
CA GLY A 137 2.63 -4.25 13.93
C GLY A 137 3.64 -5.37 13.75
N LYS A 138 3.24 -6.59 14.12
CA LYS A 138 4.13 -7.76 14.13
C LYS A 138 3.91 -8.62 12.89
N PHE A 139 4.99 -9.03 12.25
CA PHE A 139 4.98 -9.79 11.01
C PHE A 139 5.85 -11.04 11.10
N LYS A 140 5.51 -12.07 10.33
CA LYS A 140 6.31 -13.29 10.13
C LYS A 140 6.44 -13.57 8.62
N TYR A 141 7.41 -14.39 8.26
CA TYR A 141 7.46 -14.94 6.91
C TYR A 141 6.24 -15.80 6.60
N GLU A 142 5.75 -15.69 5.38
CA GLU A 142 4.63 -16.47 4.86
C GLU A 142 5.09 -17.36 3.71
N LYS A 143 5.17 -16.79 2.51
CA LYS A 143 5.47 -17.50 1.27
C LYS A 143 6.61 -16.83 0.51
N THR A 144 7.33 -17.62 -0.27
CA THR A 144 8.34 -17.11 -1.19
C THR A 144 7.72 -16.85 -2.56
N ASP A 145 8.24 -15.86 -3.25
CA ASP A 145 7.81 -15.48 -4.59
C ASP A 145 8.96 -14.86 -5.36
N THR A 146 8.71 -14.54 -6.62
CA THR A 146 9.68 -13.99 -7.54
C THR A 146 9.04 -12.80 -8.26
N ILE A 147 9.65 -11.63 -8.13
CA ILE A 147 9.18 -10.39 -8.75
C ILE A 147 10.17 -9.98 -9.84
N GLU A 148 9.66 -9.69 -11.03
CA GLU A 148 10.46 -9.29 -12.21
C GLU A 148 10.25 -7.81 -12.55
N ASP A 149 9.20 -7.17 -12.02
CA ASP A 149 8.93 -5.76 -12.21
C ASP A 149 9.45 -4.93 -11.02
N ILE A 150 10.39 -4.03 -11.30
CA ILE A 150 10.95 -3.12 -10.30
C ILE A 150 9.93 -2.08 -9.82
N GLY A 151 8.96 -1.70 -10.66
CA GLY A 151 7.92 -0.72 -10.34
C GLY A 151 6.96 -1.15 -9.24
N THR A 152 6.98 -2.44 -8.88
CA THR A 152 6.21 -2.99 -7.76
C THR A 152 6.75 -2.54 -6.40
N PHE A 153 8.03 -2.17 -6.30
CA PHE A 153 8.68 -1.78 -5.06
C PHE A 153 8.55 -0.28 -4.81
N SER A 154 8.21 0.10 -3.58
CA SER A 154 8.13 1.51 -3.18
C SER A 154 9.43 2.00 -2.57
N HIS A 155 9.82 1.41 -1.43
CA HIS A 155 10.98 1.88 -0.67
C HIS A 155 11.52 0.81 0.28
N LYS A 156 12.79 0.95 0.65
CA LYS A 156 13.43 0.10 1.65
C LYS A 156 12.97 0.46 3.06
N ILE A 157 12.78 -0.55 3.90
CA ILE A 157 12.41 -0.38 5.31
C ILE A 157 13.53 -0.86 6.22
N PHE A 158 13.90 -0.03 7.18
CA PHE A 158 14.90 -0.36 8.19
C PHE A 158 14.22 -0.91 9.45
N GLN A 159 14.16 -2.22 9.59
CA GLN A 159 13.66 -2.84 10.82
C GLN A 159 14.61 -3.89 11.38
N LYS A 160 14.65 -3.94 12.71
CA LYS A 160 15.44 -4.92 13.44
C LYS A 160 14.65 -6.21 13.56
N ARG A 161 15.26 -7.32 13.16
CA ARG A 161 14.71 -8.66 13.40
C ARG A 161 14.55 -8.88 14.90
N SER A 162 13.36 -9.34 15.31
CA SER A 162 13.13 -9.74 16.70
C SER A 162 13.67 -11.15 16.96
N VAL A 163 13.96 -11.44 18.23
CA VAL A 163 14.53 -12.73 18.70
C VAL A 163 13.73 -13.95 18.20
N ASN A 164 12.41 -13.81 18.03
CA ASN A 164 11.51 -14.91 17.69
C ASN A 164 11.27 -15.09 16.18
N LYS A 165 12.20 -14.66 15.33
CA LYS A 165 12.05 -14.69 13.85
C LYS A 165 10.83 -13.92 13.32
N SER A 166 10.27 -13.01 14.11
CA SER A 166 9.27 -12.04 13.67
C SER A 166 9.91 -10.67 13.45
N TYR A 167 9.24 -9.82 12.70
CA TYR A 167 9.61 -8.43 12.48
C TYR A 167 8.56 -7.53 13.12
N ASN A 168 9.01 -6.49 13.82
CA ASN A 168 8.12 -5.47 14.33
C ASN A 168 8.30 -4.26 13.42
N ILE A 169 7.25 -3.90 12.70
CA ILE A 169 7.24 -2.78 11.78
C ILE A 169 6.35 -1.73 12.42
N TYR A 170 6.98 -0.72 13.01
CA TYR A 170 6.29 0.42 13.61
C TYR A 170 6.93 1.70 13.08
N PRO A 171 6.15 2.79 12.98
CA PRO A 171 6.66 4.11 12.64
C PRO A 171 7.82 4.52 13.56
N GLN A 172 8.90 5.02 12.95
CA GLN A 172 10.09 5.52 13.64
C GLN A 172 10.13 7.04 13.61
N LYS A 173 10.77 7.63 14.61
CA LYS A 173 10.92 9.08 14.71
C LYS A 173 11.56 9.68 13.45
N GLY A 174 10.90 10.68 12.89
CA GLY A 174 11.32 11.40 11.69
C GLY A 174 10.68 10.88 10.41
N GLU A 175 10.10 9.68 10.41
CA GLU A 175 9.37 9.15 9.26
C GLU A 175 8.05 9.91 9.05
N THR A 176 7.58 9.89 7.82
CA THR A 176 6.29 10.42 7.40
C THR A 176 5.33 9.28 7.07
N TRP A 177 4.10 9.38 7.56
CA TRP A 177 3.12 8.30 7.49
C TRP A 177 1.75 8.83 7.11
N ALA A 178 1.01 8.03 6.36
CA ALA A 178 -0.41 8.21 6.13
C ALA A 178 -1.22 7.54 7.24
N LEU A 179 -2.24 8.23 7.74
CA LEU A 179 -3.23 7.71 8.66
C LEU A 179 -4.59 7.66 7.97
N TYR A 180 -5.38 6.64 8.24
CA TYR A 180 -6.77 6.60 7.79
C TYR A 180 -7.60 7.71 8.46
N LYS A 181 -8.26 8.54 7.66
CA LYS A 181 -9.30 9.48 8.12
C LYS A 181 -10.55 8.69 8.54
N ASN A 182 -11.28 9.21 9.53
CA ASN A 182 -12.53 8.63 10.04
C ASN A 182 -12.43 7.14 10.45
N TRP A 183 -11.23 6.70 10.79
CA TRP A 183 -10.91 5.34 11.17
C TRP A 183 -11.52 4.97 12.53
N ASN A 184 -11.97 3.72 12.64
CA ASN A 184 -12.19 3.05 13.92
C ASN A 184 -12.17 1.52 13.75
N LEU A 185 -12.02 0.80 14.86
CA LEU A 185 -11.97 -0.67 14.86
C LEU A 185 -13.22 -1.36 14.30
N LYS A 186 -14.38 -0.68 14.25
CA LYS A 186 -15.62 -1.27 13.72
C LYS A 186 -15.61 -1.43 12.20
N TRP A 187 -14.61 -0.90 11.49
CA TRP A 187 -14.45 -1.17 10.06
C TRP A 187 -14.41 -2.67 9.79
N SER A 188 -13.85 -3.48 10.71
CA SER A 188 -13.84 -4.94 10.56
C SER A 188 -15.25 -5.57 10.54
N SER A 189 -16.25 -4.91 11.11
CA SER A 189 -17.63 -5.39 11.16
C SER A 189 -18.43 -5.09 9.89
N ASP A 190 -17.94 -4.15 9.06
CA ASP A 190 -18.57 -3.73 7.81
C ASP A 190 -17.52 -3.32 6.77
N PRO A 191 -16.61 -4.24 6.40
CA PRO A 191 -15.43 -3.90 5.62
C PRO A 191 -15.74 -3.45 4.20
N ASP A 192 -16.88 -3.87 3.63
CA ASP A 192 -17.27 -3.53 2.26
C ASP A 192 -17.60 -2.03 2.11
N ASN A 193 -18.08 -1.39 3.18
CA ASN A 193 -18.31 0.06 3.22
C ASN A 193 -17.05 0.86 3.59
N HIS A 194 -15.91 0.19 3.78
CA HIS A 194 -14.63 0.78 4.17
C HIS A 194 -13.50 0.33 3.24
N ARG A 195 -13.70 0.51 1.93
CA ARG A 195 -12.71 0.19 0.88
C ARG A 195 -12.17 1.42 0.14
N GLU A 196 -12.89 2.54 0.21
CA GLU A 196 -12.42 3.82 -0.29
C GLU A 196 -11.80 4.58 0.89
N TYR A 197 -10.47 4.59 0.94
CA TYR A 197 -9.73 5.17 2.04
C TYR A 197 -9.40 6.63 1.78
N GLU A 198 -9.61 7.45 2.81
CA GLU A 198 -9.12 8.82 2.84
C GLU A 198 -7.96 8.93 3.84
N TYR A 199 -7.02 9.83 3.57
CA TYR A 199 -5.79 9.95 4.34
C TYR A 199 -5.59 11.33 4.95
N GLU A 200 -4.99 11.33 6.13
CA GLU A 200 -4.27 12.47 6.67
C GLU A 200 -2.80 12.10 6.86
N PHE A 201 -1.90 13.06 6.67
CA PHE A 201 -0.46 12.82 6.72
C PHE A 201 0.13 13.35 8.02
N VAL A 202 1.12 12.65 8.54
CA VAL A 202 1.81 13.02 9.77
C VAL A 202 3.31 12.80 9.66
N VAL A 203 4.07 13.57 10.44
CA VAL A 203 5.46 13.26 10.78
C VAL A 203 5.53 12.66 12.18
N VAL A 204 6.32 11.61 12.33
CA VAL A 204 6.50 10.89 13.60
C VAL A 204 7.50 11.63 14.48
N LEU A 205 7.10 11.96 15.71
CA LEU A 205 7.91 12.73 16.67
C LEU A 205 8.57 11.85 17.74
N SER A 206 8.07 10.64 17.97
CA SER A 206 8.65 9.65 18.89
C SER A 206 8.59 8.25 18.33
N ASP A 207 9.55 7.40 18.71
CA ASP A 207 9.46 5.96 18.41
C ASP A 207 8.30 5.32 19.18
N TYR A 208 7.82 4.18 18.67
CA TYR A 208 6.76 3.40 19.31
C TYR A 208 7.15 2.90 20.71
N SER A 209 6.23 3.06 21.65
CA SER A 209 6.27 2.39 22.96
C SER A 209 4.93 1.73 23.26
N LYS A 210 4.94 0.60 23.97
CA LYS A 210 3.69 -0.06 24.40
C LYS A 210 2.88 0.78 25.38
N GLN A 211 3.56 1.59 26.20
CA GLN A 211 2.95 2.39 27.26
C GLN A 211 2.25 3.63 26.72
N SER A 212 2.87 4.33 25.76
CA SER A 212 2.39 5.63 25.30
C SER A 212 1.93 5.61 23.84
N GLY A 213 2.33 4.62 23.04
CA GLY A 213 2.11 4.62 21.60
C GLY A 213 3.11 5.51 20.88
N ILE A 214 2.64 6.35 19.95
CA ILE A 214 3.46 7.18 19.05
C ILE A 214 2.99 8.64 19.10
N LEU A 215 3.90 9.58 19.35
CA LEU A 215 3.64 11.01 19.22
C LEU A 215 3.84 11.43 17.77
N VAL A 216 2.87 12.14 17.19
CA VAL A 216 2.91 12.59 15.79
C VAL A 216 2.49 14.06 15.65
N SER A 217 2.86 14.69 14.53
CA SER A 217 2.39 16.03 14.14
C SER A 217 1.74 15.98 12.76
N HIS A 218 0.63 16.68 12.58
CA HIS A 218 -0.05 16.73 11.30
C HIS A 218 0.75 17.49 10.26
N LEU A 219 0.73 16.98 9.03
CA LEU A 219 1.26 17.61 7.84
C LEU A 219 0.11 18.13 6.97
N VAL A 220 0.29 19.31 6.38
CA VAL A 220 -0.65 19.89 5.39
C VAL A 220 0.08 20.22 4.11
N LYS A 221 -0.55 19.89 2.97
CA LYS A 221 -0.03 20.19 1.64
C LYS A 221 -0.06 21.70 1.40
N LEU A 222 1.03 22.23 0.88
CA LEU A 222 1.16 23.61 0.46
C LEU A 222 0.61 23.81 -0.94
N LYS A 223 -0.23 24.84 -1.09
CA LYS A 223 -0.74 25.27 -2.38
C LYS A 223 0.40 25.71 -3.30
N GLY A 224 0.34 25.28 -4.57
CA GLY A 224 1.31 25.66 -5.60
C GLY A 224 2.56 24.78 -5.66
N PHE A 225 2.62 23.71 -4.86
CA PHE A 225 3.62 22.65 -4.93
C PHE A 225 2.94 21.33 -5.27
N VAL A 226 3.65 20.41 -5.92
CA VAL A 226 3.13 19.10 -6.29
C VAL A 226 2.84 18.29 -5.03
N CYS A 227 3.80 18.21 -4.13
CA CYS A 227 3.76 17.33 -2.95
C CYS A 227 4.57 17.85 -1.75
N LEU A 228 4.68 19.18 -1.59
CA LEU A 228 5.36 19.78 -0.44
C LEU A 228 4.39 20.00 0.74
N PHE A 229 4.77 19.53 1.92
CA PHE A 229 3.98 19.59 3.15
C PHE A 229 4.74 20.28 4.28
N LYS A 230 4.01 20.93 5.17
CA LYS A 230 4.55 21.49 6.42
C LYS A 230 3.85 20.93 7.66
N PRO A 231 4.55 20.83 8.80
CA PRO A 231 3.89 20.62 10.09
C PRO A 231 2.86 21.72 10.37
N THR A 232 1.72 21.35 10.92
CA THR A 232 0.66 22.28 11.30
C THR A 232 0.13 22.02 12.70
N GLN A 233 -0.53 23.03 13.27
CA GLN A 233 -1.33 22.86 14.47
C GLN A 233 -2.76 22.50 14.08
N LYS A 234 -3.30 21.42 14.64
CA LYS A 234 -4.71 21.05 14.48
C LYS A 234 -5.41 21.26 15.81
N ASN A 235 -6.49 22.05 15.81
CA ASN A 235 -7.23 22.42 17.03
C ASN A 235 -6.35 23.05 18.14
N GLY A 236 -5.33 23.82 17.75
CA GLY A 236 -4.37 24.45 18.68
C GLY A 236 -3.31 23.50 19.26
N MET A 237 -3.30 22.23 18.85
CA MET A 237 -2.29 21.26 19.25
C MET A 237 -1.28 21.05 18.12
N ALA A 238 0.01 21.24 18.41
CA ALA A 238 1.10 20.98 17.47
C ALA A 238 1.38 19.48 17.24
N SER A 239 0.95 18.63 18.18
CA SER A 239 1.15 17.19 18.14
C SER A 239 0.07 16.48 18.95
N PHE A 240 -0.18 15.21 18.64
CA PHE A 240 -1.09 14.34 19.38
C PHE A 240 -0.52 12.93 19.50
N GLN A 241 -0.97 12.22 20.53
CA GLN A 241 -0.55 10.85 20.79
C GLN A 241 -1.51 9.88 20.09
N ILE A 242 -0.97 8.95 19.32
CA ILE A 242 -1.70 7.77 18.85
C ILE A 242 -1.43 6.65 19.85
N PRO A 243 -2.45 6.19 20.60
CA PRO A 243 -2.31 5.11 21.57
C PRO A 243 -1.79 3.81 20.97
N SER A 244 -1.12 2.98 21.79
CA SER A 244 -0.53 1.72 21.33
C SER A 244 -1.54 0.68 20.83
N ASN A 245 -2.82 0.82 21.18
CA ASN A 245 -3.93 0.00 20.69
C ASN A 245 -4.62 0.57 19.44
N GLU A 246 -4.13 1.68 18.88
CA GLU A 246 -4.64 2.30 17.65
C GLU A 246 -3.66 2.16 16.47
N MET A 247 -2.74 1.20 16.52
CA MET A 247 -1.71 1.05 15.49
C MET A 247 -2.27 0.70 14.10
N LEU A 248 -3.45 0.09 14.04
CA LEU A 248 -4.20 -0.14 12.79
C LEU A 248 -4.70 1.15 12.10
N ARG A 249 -4.59 2.31 12.75
CA ARG A 249 -4.86 3.62 12.14
C ARG A 249 -3.79 4.04 11.14
N PHE A 250 -2.56 3.54 11.27
CA PHE A 250 -1.49 3.79 10.30
C PHE A 250 -1.74 2.99 9.03
N SER A 251 -1.79 3.68 7.89
CA SER A 251 -2.02 3.05 6.58
C SER A 251 -0.72 2.60 5.93
N HIS A 252 0.25 3.49 5.78
CA HIS A 252 1.55 3.20 5.15
C HIS A 252 2.57 4.30 5.45
N MET A 253 3.86 3.96 5.34
CA MET A 253 4.94 4.95 5.31
C MET A 253 4.92 5.64 3.95
N VAL A 254 5.09 6.96 3.96
CA VAL A 254 5.23 7.78 2.75
C VAL A 254 6.69 8.20 2.70
N PRO A 255 7.50 7.79 1.71
CA PRO A 255 8.86 8.28 1.55
C PRO A 255 8.87 9.81 1.50
N SER A 256 9.87 10.43 2.12
CA SER A 256 9.97 11.89 2.15
C SER A 256 11.38 12.41 2.11
N PHE A 257 11.50 13.58 1.48
CA PHE A 257 12.68 14.42 1.51
C PHE A 257 12.40 15.63 2.40
N ARG A 258 13.29 15.86 3.37
CA ARG A 258 13.20 17.01 4.26
C ARG A 258 14.01 18.17 3.70
N THR A 259 13.34 19.30 3.44
CA THR A 259 13.97 20.48 2.85
C THR A 259 15.03 21.06 3.78
N ASN A 260 16.11 21.57 3.20
CA ASN A 260 17.19 22.27 3.88
C ASN A 260 17.15 23.80 3.68
N GLY A 261 16.17 24.31 2.93
CA GLY A 261 15.95 25.74 2.70
C GLY A 261 16.81 26.34 1.59
N LYS A 262 17.45 25.51 0.77
CA LYS A 262 18.28 25.93 -0.39
C LYS A 262 17.72 25.47 -1.72
N GLU A 263 16.60 24.74 -1.71
CA GLU A 263 15.94 24.21 -2.89
C GLU A 263 15.30 25.34 -3.73
N ARG A 264 14.61 26.28 -3.06
CA ARG A 264 13.96 27.45 -3.68
C ARG A 264 13.85 28.59 -2.65
N GLU A 265 13.82 29.85 -3.10
CA GLU A 265 13.81 31.04 -2.22
C GLU A 265 12.61 31.10 -1.25
N ASP A 266 11.45 30.59 -1.66
CA ASP A 266 10.21 30.57 -0.90
C ASP A 266 9.94 29.23 -0.20
N VAL A 267 10.92 28.33 -0.15
CA VAL A 267 10.83 27.02 0.52
C VAL A 267 11.71 27.04 1.77
N PRO A 268 11.10 27.10 2.98
CA PRO A 268 11.85 27.04 4.23
C PRO A 268 12.50 25.68 4.49
N GLU A 269 13.49 25.66 5.37
CA GLU A 269 14.04 24.42 5.95
C GLU A 269 12.98 23.70 6.81
N GLY A 270 12.98 22.37 6.74
CA GLY A 270 12.22 21.51 7.62
C GLY A 270 10.80 21.18 7.14
N TYR A 271 10.48 21.48 5.88
CA TYR A 271 9.27 20.99 5.20
C TYR A 271 9.55 19.60 4.61
N PHE A 272 8.49 18.90 4.19
CA PHE A 272 8.55 17.52 3.73
C PHE A 272 7.98 17.45 2.33
N GLU A 273 8.82 17.17 1.36
CA GLU A 273 8.35 16.71 0.06
C GLU A 273 8.06 15.21 0.15
N LEU A 274 6.85 14.81 -0.20
CA LEU A 274 6.38 13.43 -0.09
C LEU A 274 6.36 12.75 -1.45
N ASP A 275 6.75 11.48 -1.51
CA ASP A 275 6.69 10.68 -2.75
C ASP A 275 5.24 10.58 -3.26
N THR A 276 5.02 11.08 -4.48
CA THR A 276 3.71 11.17 -5.13
C THR A 276 3.12 9.81 -5.48
N CYS A 277 3.94 8.78 -5.66
CA CYS A 277 3.48 7.40 -5.83
C CYS A 277 2.86 6.82 -4.56
N SER A 278 3.08 7.47 -3.42
CA SER A 278 2.56 7.07 -2.11
C SER A 278 1.51 8.07 -1.59
N LEU A 279 0.86 8.81 -2.49
CA LEU A 279 -0.19 9.79 -2.17
C LEU A 279 -1.48 9.48 -2.97
N PRO A 280 -2.67 9.76 -2.40
CA PRO A 280 -3.92 9.69 -3.15
C PRO A 280 -3.94 10.79 -4.22
N SER A 281 -4.62 10.55 -5.34
CA SER A 281 -4.71 11.51 -6.44
C SER A 281 -5.48 12.79 -6.09
N ASN A 282 -6.31 12.77 -5.04
CA ASN A 282 -7.15 13.88 -4.56
C ASN A 282 -6.67 14.41 -3.20
N LEU A 283 -5.64 15.25 -3.22
CA LEU A 283 -5.13 15.92 -2.01
C LEU A 283 -5.83 17.25 -1.75
N GLU A 284 -6.26 17.45 -0.50
CA GLU A 284 -6.73 18.75 -0.02
C GLU A 284 -5.54 19.71 0.21
N GLU A 285 -5.63 20.93 -0.32
CA GLU A 285 -4.60 21.96 -0.17
C GLU A 285 -4.96 22.99 0.91
N MET A 286 -3.95 23.42 1.67
CA MET A 286 -4.10 24.54 2.59
C MET A 286 -3.86 25.87 1.88
N SER A 287 -4.83 26.78 1.96
CA SER A 287 -4.73 28.12 1.39
C SER A 287 -4.18 29.12 2.40
N GLU A 288 -2.89 29.11 2.71
CA GLU A 288 -2.28 30.25 3.43
C GLU A 288 -0.92 30.67 2.87
N THR A 289 -0.85 31.96 2.53
CA THR A 289 0.34 32.75 2.22
C THR A 289 1.38 32.64 3.32
N VAL A 290 2.65 32.52 2.92
CA VAL A 290 3.82 32.54 3.80
C VAL A 290 3.79 33.80 4.66
N ASP A 291 3.40 33.67 5.93
CA ASP A 291 3.29 34.80 6.85
C ASP A 291 4.68 35.24 7.32
N GLY A 292 5.30 36.12 6.53
CA GLY A 292 6.52 36.83 6.89
C GLY A 292 6.18 38.19 7.52
N LYS A 293 6.12 38.27 8.85
CA LYS A 293 6.29 39.54 9.57
C LYS A 293 7.14 39.37 10.82
N ALA A 294 8.45 39.55 10.66
CA ALA A 294 9.33 39.95 11.75
C ALA A 294 9.07 41.43 12.06
N SER A 295 8.71 41.72 13.30
CA SER A 295 8.52 43.06 13.85
C SER A 295 9.87 43.76 14.03
N TYR A 296 10.06 44.89 13.35
CA TYR A 296 11.08 45.87 13.74
C TYR A 296 10.50 46.76 14.84
N ALA A 297 10.93 46.56 16.09
CA ALA A 297 10.80 47.56 17.13
C ALA A 297 12.04 48.47 17.09
N LYS A 298 11.86 49.73 16.70
CA LYS A 298 12.85 50.79 16.94
C LYS A 298 12.69 51.23 18.39
N GLU A 299 13.75 51.10 19.19
CA GLU A 299 13.88 51.78 20.48
C GLU A 299 14.05 53.28 20.25
N GLU A 300 13.07 54.07 20.69
CA GLU A 300 13.28 55.49 20.99
C GLU A 300 13.97 55.60 22.36
N LYS A 301 15.24 56.00 22.36
CA LYS A 301 15.93 56.43 23.58
C LYS A 301 15.58 57.89 23.86
N ASN A 302 14.78 58.10 24.90
CA ASN A 302 14.75 59.34 25.66
C ASN A 302 15.80 59.25 26.77
N SER A 303 16.90 60.00 26.64
CA SER A 303 17.49 60.83 27.70
C SER A 303 18.68 61.63 27.18
#